data_AF-A0A7W1E9G5-F1
#
_entry.id   AF-A0A7W1E9G5-F1
#
_cell.length_a   1.000
_cell.length_b   1.000
_cell.length_c   1.000
_cell.angle_alpha   90.00
_cell.angle_beta   90.00
_cell.angle_gamma   90.00
#
_symmetry.space_group_name_H-M   'P 1'
#
loop_
_entity.id
_entity.type
_entity.pdbx_description
1 polymer ?
#
loop_
_entity_poly.entity_id
_entity_poly.type
_entity_poly.pdbx_seq_one_letter_code
_entity_poly.pdbx_strand_id
1 'polypeptide(L)'
;MRVGRIPWINCFPVYRAIDRGLVSLPADLVSGTAAELNDLLAAGALQVSVVSAVEYARNAAAYHLLPDLAITCDGPVLSVA
;
A
#
# COMPACT_ATOMS: atom_id res chain seq x y z
N MET A 1 -0.61 14.56 -5.49
CA MET A 1 -1.10 13.46 -4.63
C MET A 1 0.07 12.52 -4.39
N ARG A 2 0.20 11.95 -3.19
CA ARG A 2 1.27 10.98 -2.86
C ARG A 2 0.67 9.64 -2.51
N VAL A 3 1.22 8.58 -3.13
CA VAL A 3 0.76 7.20 -3.00
C VAL A 3 1.87 6.36 -2.39
N GLY A 4 1.61 5.76 -1.23
CA GLY A 4 2.52 4.82 -0.58
C GLY A 4 2.54 3.47 -1.28
N ARG A 5 3.74 2.91 -1.46
CA ARG A 5 3.94 1.55 -1.94
C ARG A 5 5.00 0.81 -1.13
N ILE A 6 4.76 -0.46 -0.88
CA ILE A 6 5.75 -1.35 -0.28
C ILE A 6 6.58 -1.99 -1.40
N PRO A 7 7.92 -2.04 -1.30
CA PRO A 7 8.79 -2.58 -2.34
C PRO A 7 9.00 -4.12 -2.25
N TRP A 8 8.00 -4.88 -1.79
CA TRP A 8 8.08 -6.35 -1.74
C TRP A 8 7.49 -7.01 -2.99
N ILE A 9 7.95 -8.22 -3.31
CA ILE A 9 7.52 -8.94 -4.51
C ILE A 9 6.00 -9.14 -4.60
N ASN A 10 5.30 -9.28 -3.47
CA ASN A 10 3.84 -9.46 -3.45
C ASN A 10 3.07 -8.20 -3.90
N CYS A 11 3.70 -7.03 -3.87
CA CYS A 11 3.13 -5.77 -4.33
C CYS A 11 3.48 -5.47 -5.78
N PHE A 12 4.53 -6.11 -6.33
CA PHE A 12 5.00 -5.85 -7.68
C PHE A 12 3.90 -5.98 -8.76
N PRO A 13 3.01 -7.00 -8.75
CA PRO A 13 1.95 -7.11 -9.76
C PRO A 13 1.02 -5.90 -9.82
N VAL A 14 0.78 -5.21 -8.70
CA VAL A 14 -0.09 -4.03 -8.62
C VAL A 14 0.53 -2.83 -9.32
N TYR A 15 1.82 -2.60 -9.12
CA TYR A 15 2.51 -1.41 -9.63
C TYR A 15 3.18 -1.63 -11.01
N ARG A 16 3.33 -2.86 -11.47
CA ARG A 16 4.07 -3.20 -12.70
C ARG A 16 3.59 -2.45 -13.95
N ALA A 17 2.28 -2.23 -14.09
CA ALA A 17 1.74 -1.49 -15.23
C ALA A 17 2.11 0.01 -15.17
N ILE A 18 2.17 0.58 -13.96
CA ILE A 18 2.63 1.96 -13.71
C ILE A 18 4.13 2.06 -13.97
N ASP A 19 4.93 1.14 -13.41
CA ASP A 19 6.39 1.11 -13.58
C ASP A 19 6.81 0.97 -15.07
N ARG A 20 5.99 0.30 -15.88
CA ARG A 20 6.19 0.14 -17.33
C ARG A 20 5.61 1.28 -18.18
N GLY A 21 4.95 2.26 -17.56
CA GLY A 21 4.27 3.36 -18.27
C GLY A 21 3.05 2.93 -19.09
N LEU A 22 2.50 1.74 -18.83
CA LEU A 22 1.27 1.25 -19.49
C LEU A 22 0.01 1.88 -18.89
N VAL A 23 0.10 2.32 -17.63
CA VAL A 23 -0.93 3.08 -16.92
C VAL A 23 -0.31 4.33 -16.35
N SER A 24 -0.90 5.49 -16.66
CA SER A 24 -0.46 6.77 -16.07
C SER A 24 -0.98 6.90 -14.65
N LEU A 25 -0.08 7.22 -13.72
CA LEU A 25 -0.42 7.58 -12.35
C LEU A 25 -0.19 9.09 -12.16
N PRO A 26 -1.23 9.92 -11.99
CA PRO A 26 -1.08 11.35 -11.73
C PRO A 26 -0.74 11.63 -10.25
N ALA A 27 0.28 10.95 -9.72
CA ALA A 27 0.71 11.02 -8.33
C ALA A 27 2.17 10.59 -8.15
N ASP A 28 2.79 11.05 -7.07
CA ASP A 28 4.14 10.65 -6.70
C ASP A 28 4.09 9.33 -5.90
N LEU A 29 4.88 8.34 -6.32
CA LEU A 29 5.05 7.10 -5.57
C LEU A 29 6.10 7.28 -4.47
N VAL A 30 5.71 6.98 -3.24
CA VAL A 30 6.58 6.97 -2.06
C VAL A 30 6.80 5.53 -1.65
N SER A 31 8.05 5.06 -1.73
CA SER A 31 8.39 3.70 -1.31
C SER A 31 8.85 3.69 0.13
N GLY A 32 8.38 2.72 0.92
CA GLY A 32 8.77 2.55 2.32
C GLY A 32 8.34 1.20 2.86
N THR A 33 8.81 0.87 4.06
CA THR A 33 8.31 -0.27 4.83
C THR A 33 6.86 -0.04 5.24
N ALA A 34 6.15 -1.11 5.62
CA ALA A 34 4.77 -0.99 6.09
C ALA A 34 4.64 -0.03 7.29
N ALA A 35 5.61 -0.05 8.21
CA ALA A 35 5.62 0.84 9.37
C ALA A 35 5.79 2.31 8.97
N GLU A 36 6.77 2.62 8.13
CA GLU A 36 7.01 4.00 7.65
C GLU A 36 5.80 4.53 6.88
N LEU A 37 5.17 3.70 6.05
CA LEU A 37 3.98 4.11 5.29
C LEU A 37 2.76 4.32 6.18
N ASN A 38 2.58 3.49 7.21
CA ASN A 38 1.54 3.69 8.22
C ASN A 38 1.72 5.05 8.93
N ASP A 39 2.93 5.36 9.38
CA ASP A 39 3.25 6.63 10.05
C ASP A 39 2.97 7.82 9.13
N LEU A 40 3.40 7.74 7.87
CA LEU A 40 3.17 8.79 6.88
C LEU A 40 1.68 8.95 6.53
N LEU A 41 0.92 7.86 6.46
CA LEU A 41 -0.52 7.91 6.21
C LEU A 41 -1.26 8.54 7.40
N ALA A 42 -0.94 8.11 8.62
CA ALA A 42 -1.52 8.64 9.86
C ALA A 42 -1.21 10.14 10.05
N ALA A 43 -0.03 10.59 9.63
CA ALA A 43 0.37 12.00 9.64
C ALA A 43 -0.24 12.84 8.50
N GLY A 44 -1.00 12.24 7.57
CA GLY A 44 -1.55 12.91 6.39
C GLY A 44 -0.51 13.25 5.31
N ALA A 45 0.72 12.76 5.44
CA ALA A 45 1.80 12.95 4.47
C ALA A 45 1.61 12.10 3.20
N LEU A 46 0.76 11.07 3.26
CA LEU A 46 0.24 10.28 2.13
C LEU A 46 -1.28 10.42 2.07
N GLN A 47 -1.84 10.44 0.86
CA GLN A 47 -3.31 10.44 0.67
C GLN A 47 -3.84 9.04 0.45
N VAL A 48 -3.04 8.16 -0.13
CA VAL A 48 -3.35 6.76 -0.36
C VAL A 48 -2.12 5.96 -0.02
N SER A 49 -2.26 4.83 0.66
CA SER A 49 -1.18 3.91 0.90
C SER A 49 -1.72 2.52 1.12
N VAL A 50 -0.88 1.51 0.90
CA VAL A 50 -1.05 0.25 1.61
C VAL A 50 -0.92 0.51 3.11
N VAL A 51 -1.77 -0.15 3.89
CA VAL A 51 -1.82 -0.05 5.35
C VAL A 51 -1.81 -1.45 5.93
N SER A 52 -1.10 -1.66 7.03
CA SER A 52 -1.15 -2.97 7.69
C SER A 52 -2.53 -3.20 8.30
N ALA A 53 -3.01 -4.46 8.32
CA ALA A 53 -4.29 -4.79 8.93
C ALA A 53 -4.36 -4.39 10.42
N VAL A 54 -3.21 -4.42 11.12
CA VAL A 54 -3.08 -3.97 12.51
C VAL A 54 -3.28 -2.46 12.65
N GLU A 55 -2.70 -1.67 11.75
CA GLU A 55 -2.88 -0.22 11.76
C GLU A 55 -4.32 0.17 11.45
N TYR A 56 -4.90 -0.46 10.41
CA TYR A 56 -6.31 -0.26 10.10
C TYR A 56 -7.21 -0.62 11.30
N ALA A 57 -6.99 -1.77 11.94
CA ALA A 57 -7.79 -2.19 13.09
C ALA A 57 -7.65 -1.22 14.29
N ARG A 58 -6.49 -0.59 14.46
CA ARG A 58 -6.25 0.38 15.55
C ARG A 58 -7.02 1.67 15.37
N ASN A 59 -7.21 2.12 14.13
CA ASN A 59 -7.83 3.42 13.85
C ASN A 59 -8.78 3.38 12.64
N ALA A 60 -9.67 2.37 12.62
CA ALA A 60 -10.54 2.10 11.46
C ALA A 60 -11.42 3.29 11.06
N ALA A 61 -11.81 4.15 12.01
CA ALA A 61 -12.62 5.33 11.75
C ALA A 61 -11.86 6.44 10.99
N ALA A 62 -10.52 6.41 10.98
CA ALA A 62 -9.69 7.39 10.28
C ALA A 62 -9.38 7.00 8.82
N TYR A 63 -9.75 5.79 8.39
CA TYR A 63 -9.35 5.25 7.09
C TYR A 63 -10.54 4.72 6.29
N HIS A 64 -10.43 4.84 4.98
CA HIS A 64 -11.29 4.14 4.04
C HIS A 64 -10.47 3.10 3.29
N LEU A 65 -10.93 1.85 3.30
CA LEU A 65 -10.34 0.79 2.49
C LEU A 65 -10.86 0.90 1.06
N LEU A 66 -9.97 0.68 0.10
CA LEU A 66 -10.38 0.45 -1.28
C LEU A 66 -11.04 -0.93 -1.34
N PRO A 67 -12.31 -1.05 -1.82
CA PRO A 67 -12.95 -2.34 -1.95
C PRO A 67 -12.19 -3.21 -2.95
N ASP A 68 -12.29 -4.53 -2.77
CA ASP A 68 -11.78 -5.55 -3.68
C ASP A 68 -10.24 -5.58 -3.87
N LEU A 69 -9.49 -4.83 -3.06
CA LEU A 69 -8.02 -4.83 -3.09
C LEU A 69 -7.42 -5.02 -1.70
N ALA A 70 -6.69 -6.12 -1.52
CA ALA A 70 -5.92 -6.38 -0.31
C ALA A 70 -4.70 -7.26 -0.59
N ILE A 71 -3.68 -7.17 0.27
CA ILE A 71 -2.59 -8.14 0.34
C ILE A 71 -3.04 -9.21 1.34
N THR A 72 -3.53 -10.34 0.84
CA THR A 72 -4.08 -11.44 1.64
C THR A 72 -3.75 -12.80 1.03
N CYS A 73 -4.00 -13.88 1.76
CA CYS A 73 -3.81 -15.26 1.31
C CYS A 73 -4.88 -16.18 1.91
N ASP A 74 -5.26 -17.21 1.16
CA ASP A 74 -6.00 -18.37 1.67
C ASP A 74 -5.05 -19.59 1.64
N GLY A 75 -4.48 -19.91 2.80
CA GLY A 75 -3.39 -20.88 2.93
C GLY A 75 -2.02 -20.23 3.23
N PRO A 76 -0.90 -20.95 3.02
CA PRO A 76 0.44 -20.46 3.35
C PRO A 76 0.87 -19.24 2.52
N VAL A 77 1.25 -18.15 3.18
CA VAL A 77 1.73 -16.90 2.52
C VAL A 77 3.18 -16.98 2.04
N LEU A 78 3.98 -17.84 2.68
CA LEU A 78 5.44 -17.95 2.46
C LEU A 78 6.18 -16.62 2.65
N SER A 79 7.48 -16.60 2.37
CA SER A 79 8.29 -15.39 2.48
C SER A 79 8.11 -14.49 1.26
N VAL A 80 8.03 -13.19 1.51
CA VAL A 80 8.04 -12.15 0.48
C VAL A 80 9.32 -11.35 0.68
N ALA A 81 10.22 -11.41 -0.31
CA ALA A 81 11.47 -10.66 -0.35
C ALA A 81 11.39 -9.55 -1.40
#